data_AF-A0A7C1C799-F1
#
_entry.id   AF-A0A7C1C799-F1
#
_cell.length_a   1.000
_cell.length_b   1.000
_cell.length_c   1.000
_cell.angle_alpha   90.00
_cell.angle_beta   90.00
_cell.angle_gamma   90.00
#
_symmetry.space_group_name_H-M   'P 1'
#
loop_
_entity.id
_entity.type
_entity.pdbx_description
1 polymer ?
#
loop_
_entity_poly.entity_id
_entity_poly.type
_entity_poly.pdbx_seq_one_letter_code
_entity_poly.pdbx_strand_id
1 'polypeptide(L)' 'IVKRYFISLAKEGRVRKLNKKPLRPSADELRENPSSRSAKLRGVERL' A
#
# COMPACT_ATOMS: atom_id res chain seq x y z
N ILE A 1 -3.73 -5.30 -9.21
CA ILE A 1 -2.44 -5.23 -9.91
C ILE A 1 -1.29 -4.98 -8.91
N VAL A 2 -1.24 -3.84 -8.22
CA VAL A 2 -0.17 -3.45 -7.26
C VAL A 2 0.24 -4.55 -6.26
N LYS A 3 -0.74 -5.19 -5.58
CA LYS A 3 -0.45 -6.28 -4.63
C LYS A 3 0.31 -7.46 -5.27
N ARG A 4 -0.09 -7.87 -6.48
CA ARG A 4 0.53 -9.02 -7.17
C ARG A 4 1.95 -8.69 -7.59
N TYR A 5 2.17 -7.48 -8.10
CA TYR A 5 3.48 -6.98 -8.51
C TYR A 5 4.47 -6.89 -7.33
N PHE A 6 4.05 -6.32 -6.19
CA PHE A 6 4.91 -6.28 -5.01
C PHE A 6 5.16 -7.65 -4.38
N ILE A 7 4.23 -8.60 -4.54
CA ILE A 7 4.46 -9.98 -4.12
C ILE A 7 5.46 -10.68 -5.03
N SER A 8 5.42 -10.48 -6.35
CA SER A 8 6.40 -11.08 -7.26
C SER A 8 7.81 -10.52 -6.99
N LEU A 9 7.95 -9.20 -6.90
CA LEU A 9 9.24 -8.57 -6.56
C LEU A 9 9.79 -9.02 -5.21
N ALA A 10 8.92 -9.22 -4.20
CA ALA A 10 9.35 -9.73 -2.90
C ALA A 10 9.75 -11.20 -2.95
N LYS A 11 9.13 -12.01 -3.82
CA LYS A 11 9.55 -13.40 -4.06
C LYS A 11 10.88 -13.48 -4.81
N GLU A 12 11.12 -12.54 -5.71
CA GLU A 12 12.40 -12.36 -6.41
C GLU A 12 13.51 -11.79 -5.52
N GLY A 13 13.22 -11.47 -4.25
CA GLY A 13 14.19 -10.91 -3.30
C GLY A 13 14.58 -9.46 -3.55
N ARG A 14 13.90 -8.77 -4.48
CA ARG A 14 14.23 -7.40 -4.92
C ARG A 14 13.64 -6.30 -4.03
N VAL A 15 12.57 -6.61 -3.32
CA VAL A 15 11.90 -5.65 -2.43
C VAL A 15 11.44 -6.31 -1.13
N ARG A 16 11.46 -5.55 -0.03
CA ARG A 16 10.87 -5.92 1.25
C ARG A 16 9.54 -5.22 1.43
N LYS A 17 8.49 -5.96 1.81
CA LYS A 17 7.16 -5.39 2.09
C LYS A 17 7.18 -4.66 3.43
N LEU A 18 6.85 -3.36 3.43
CA LEU A 18 6.77 -2.56 4.65
C LEU A 18 5.47 -2.83 5.42
N ASN A 19 4.35 -2.90 4.70
CA ASN A 19 3.03 -3.07 5.32
C ASN A 19 2.42 -4.45 4.96
N LYS A 20 2.04 -5.24 5.98
CA LYS A 20 1.37 -6.55 5.79
C LYS A 20 -0.04 -6.39 5.19
N LYS A 21 -0.76 -5.34 5.57
CA LYS A 21 -2.07 -4.92 5.05
C LYS A 21 -1.96 -3.51 4.46
N PRO A 22 -2.75 -3.12 3.45
CA PRO A 22 -2.73 -1.74 2.94
C PRO A 22 -3.18 -0.75 4.02
N LEU A 23 -2.53 0.40 4.09
CA LEU A 23 -2.96 1.50 4.95
C LEU A 23 -4.17 2.20 4.31
N ARG A 24 -5.14 2.56 5.14
CA ARG A 24 -6.37 3.25 4.75
C ARG A 24 -6.37 4.67 5.34
N PRO A 25 -7.06 5.62 4.70
CA PRO A 25 -7.22 6.96 5.24
C PRO A 25 -7.94 6.95 6.58
N SER A 26 -7.67 7.95 7.43
CA SER A 26 -8.33 8.15 8.71
C SER A 26 -9.73 8.77 8.54
N ALA A 27 -10.56 8.74 9.58
CA ALA A 27 -11.89 9.33 9.54
C ALA A 27 -11.86 10.85 9.25
N ASP A 28 -10.91 11.57 9.85
CA ASP A 28 -10.70 13.00 9.59
C ASP A 28 -10.31 13.26 8.12
N GLU A 29 -9.40 12.46 7.56
CA GLU A 29 -9.00 12.59 6.16
C GLU A 29 -10.17 12.31 5.20
N LEU A 30 -11.07 11.40 5.54
CA LEU A 30 -12.26 11.12 4.76
C LEU A 30 -13.26 12.29 4.76
N ARG A 31 -13.32 13.03 5.87
CA ARG A 31 -14.20 14.21 6.01
C ARG A 31 -13.65 15.39 5.20
N GLU A 32 -12.35 15.65 5.29
CA GLU A 32 -11.69 16.74 4.58
C GLU A 32 -11.46 16.41 3.10
N ASN A 33 -11.28 15.12 2.75
CA ASN A 33 -11.06 14.64 1.39
C ASN A 33 -11.88 13.36 1.10
N PRO A 34 -13.14 13.51 0.64
CA PRO A 34 -14.01 12.38 0.30
C PRO A 34 -13.45 11.43 -0.78
N SER A 35 -12.58 11.93 -1.66
CA SER A 35 -11.94 11.12 -2.71
C SER A 35 -10.96 10.09 -2.14
N SER A 36 -10.37 10.36 -0.96
CA SER A 36 -9.48 9.42 -0.27
C SER A 36 -10.19 8.13 0.17
N ARG A 37 -11.53 8.06 0.21
CA ARG A 37 -12.32 6.90 0.70
C ARG A 37 -11.93 5.54 0.10
N SER A 38 -11.41 5.54 -1.11
CA SER A 38 -11.03 4.31 -1.81
C SER A 38 -9.52 4.02 -1.79
N ALA A 39 -8.71 4.93 -1.25
CA ALA A 39 -7.26 4.84 -1.25
C ALA A 39 -6.76 3.65 -0.42
N LYS A 40 -5.74 2.95 -0.94
CA LYS A 40 -5.13 1.76 -0.32
C LYS A 40 -3.62 1.83 -0.52
N LEU A 41 -2.91 2.46 0.41
CA LEU A 41 -1.47 2.64 0.35
C LEU A 41 -0.74 1.32 0.62
N ARG A 42 0.22 0.98 -0.25
CA ARG A 42 1.08 -0.19 -0.12
C ARG A 42 2.52 0.25 -0.33
N GLY A 43 3.37 0.11 0.68
CA GLY A 43 4.79 0.45 0.62
C GLY A 43 5.67 -0.79 0.49
N VAL A 44 6.74 -0.65 -0.29
CA VAL A 44 7.85 -1.61 -0.39
C VAL A 44 9.17 -0.85 -0.31
N GLU A 45 10.17 -1.48 0.27
CA GLU A 45 11.54 -1.01 0.35
C GLU A 45 12.40 -1.78 -0.67
N ARG A 46 13.27 -1.09 -1.39
CA ARG A 46 14.18 -1.73 -2.36
C ARG A 46 15.38 -2.31 -1.60
N LEU A 47 15.68 -3.58 -1.88
CA LEU A 47 16.88 -4.28 -1.40
C LEU A 47 18.04 -4.10 -2.39
#